data_AF-A0A7C8CG97-F1
#
_entry.id   AF-A0A7C8CG97-F1
#
_cell.length_a   1.000
_cell.length_b   1.000
_cell.length_c   1.000
_cell.angle_alpha   90.00
_cell.angle_beta   90.00
_cell.angle_gamma   90.00
#
_symmetry.space_group_name_H-M   'P 1'
#
loop_
_entity.id
_entity.type
_entity.pdbx_description
1 polymer ?
#
loop_
_entity_poly.entity_id
_entity_poly.type
_entity_poly.pdbx_seq_one_letter_code
_entity_poly.pdbx_strand_id
1 'polypeptide(L)'
;MTAAEVSLGGYSPMDPTYQQDPFPYYAKMRDHGAVYKGPGDIYFIPHHASVFEVLEQPNLFSSQWGNTASVPPIPGAEDELQEILSNDYPAANTMLTLDPPLQTRYRKAVGKTFSRGRIAGLEPSIRNLARTLIEE
;
A
#
# COMPACT_ATOMS: atom_id res chain seq x y z
N MET A 1 -4.43 -18.48 -15.01
CA MET A 1 -5.90 -18.51 -14.82
C MET A 1 -6.49 -17.38 -15.64
N THR A 2 -7.69 -17.51 -16.22
CA THR A 2 -8.33 -16.45 -17.02
C THR A 2 -9.45 -15.76 -16.24
N ALA A 3 -9.87 -14.57 -16.66
CA ALA A 3 -10.94 -13.83 -15.99
C ALA A 3 -12.28 -14.60 -15.92
N ALA A 4 -12.52 -15.49 -16.89
CA ALA A 4 -13.70 -16.35 -16.93
C ALA A 4 -13.67 -17.46 -15.86
N GLU A 5 -12.48 -17.85 -15.40
CA GLU A 5 -12.25 -18.96 -14.47
C GLU A 5 -12.31 -18.53 -12.99
N VAL A 6 -12.12 -17.24 -12.69
CA VAL A 6 -12.14 -16.72 -11.32
C VAL A 6 -13.51 -16.28 -10.86
N SER A 7 -13.85 -16.46 -9.58
CA SER A 7 -15.06 -15.91 -8.96
C SER A 7 -14.69 -14.74 -8.05
N LEU A 8 -15.53 -13.70 -8.03
CA LEU A 8 -15.42 -12.61 -7.05
C LEU A 8 -16.28 -12.87 -5.78
N GLY A 9 -17.08 -13.93 -5.76
CA GLY A 9 -17.87 -14.32 -4.59
C GLY A 9 -16.95 -14.80 -3.46
N GLY A 10 -17.05 -14.19 -2.29
CA GLY A 10 -16.14 -14.47 -1.17
C GLY A 10 -14.72 -13.94 -1.38
N TYR A 11 -14.51 -12.99 -2.31
CA TYR A 11 -13.22 -12.39 -2.59
C TYR A 11 -12.53 -11.90 -1.31
N SER A 12 -11.27 -12.28 -1.12
CA SER A 12 -10.40 -11.79 -0.05
C SER A 12 -9.07 -11.35 -0.64
N PRO A 13 -8.61 -10.10 -0.40
CA PRO A 13 -7.30 -9.64 -0.88
C PRO A 13 -6.13 -10.37 -0.18
N MET A 14 -6.41 -11.09 0.90
CA MET A 14 -5.44 -11.90 1.64
C MET A 14 -5.42 -13.37 1.21
N ASP A 15 -6.24 -13.76 0.22
CA ASP A 15 -6.19 -15.12 -0.34
C ASP A 15 -4.86 -15.34 -1.09
N PRO A 16 -4.08 -16.39 -0.75
CA PRO A 16 -2.79 -16.66 -1.40
C PRO A 16 -2.90 -16.86 -2.92
N THR A 17 -4.00 -17.44 -3.41
CA THR A 17 -4.21 -17.68 -4.84
C THR A 17 -4.39 -16.38 -5.61
N TYR A 18 -5.06 -15.40 -5.00
CA TYR A 18 -5.18 -14.05 -5.54
C TYR A 18 -3.85 -13.30 -5.48
N GLN A 19 -3.11 -13.37 -4.37
CA GLN A 19 -1.80 -12.71 -4.26
C GLN A 19 -0.79 -13.22 -5.29
N GLN A 20 -0.88 -14.50 -5.66
CA GLN A 20 -0.01 -15.12 -6.64
C GLN A 20 -0.29 -14.65 -8.07
N ASP A 21 -1.57 -14.46 -8.44
CA ASP A 21 -1.98 -13.97 -9.77
C ASP A 21 -3.27 -13.13 -9.67
N PRO A 22 -3.16 -11.81 -9.40
CA PRO A 22 -4.33 -10.96 -9.18
C PRO A 22 -4.97 -10.46 -10.49
N PHE A 23 -4.30 -10.61 -11.63
CA PHE A 23 -4.74 -10.01 -12.90
C PHE A 23 -6.09 -10.50 -13.41
N PRO A 24 -6.43 -11.81 -13.33
CA PRO A 24 -7.76 -12.30 -13.70
C PRO A 24 -8.88 -11.67 -12.87
N TYR A 25 -8.62 -11.45 -11.58
CA TYR A 25 -9.59 -10.83 -10.67
C TYR A 25 -9.77 -9.34 -10.99
N TYR A 26 -8.69 -8.61 -11.26
CA TYR A 26 -8.81 -7.22 -11.73
C TYR A 26 -9.59 -7.10 -13.03
N ALA A 27 -9.38 -8.02 -13.97
CA ALA A 27 -10.14 -8.06 -15.21
C ALA A 27 -11.64 -8.23 -14.93
N LYS A 28 -12.00 -9.20 -14.08
CA LYS A 28 -13.39 -9.41 -13.70
C LYS A 28 -13.99 -8.25 -12.90
N MET A 29 -13.21 -7.56 -12.06
CA MET A 29 -13.67 -6.36 -11.34
C MET A 29 -13.96 -5.21 -12.31
N ARG A 30 -13.17 -5.03 -13.37
CA ARG A 30 -13.41 -3.98 -14.37
C ARG A 30 -14.76 -4.15 -15.09
N ASP A 31 -15.23 -5.39 -15.26
CA ASP A 31 -16.54 -5.68 -15.87
C ASP A 31 -17.71 -5.14 -15.02
N HIS A 32 -17.49 -4.87 -13.73
CA HIS A 32 -18.50 -4.32 -12.82
C HIS A 32 -18.53 -2.79 -12.79
N GLY A 33 -17.63 -2.12 -13.52
CA GLY A 33 -17.56 -0.65 -13.63
C GLY A 33 -16.30 -0.04 -13.02
N ALA A 34 -16.38 1.26 -12.73
CA ALA A 34 -15.24 2.06 -12.25
C ALA A 34 -14.82 1.75 -10.80
N VAL A 35 -15.76 1.25 -10.00
CA VAL A 35 -15.57 0.94 -8.58
C VAL A 35 -16.19 -0.42 -8.28
N TYR A 36 -15.46 -1.27 -7.57
CA TYR A 36 -15.92 -2.57 -7.11
C TYR A 36 -15.91 -2.60 -5.57
N LYS A 37 -17.06 -2.92 -4.95
CA LYS A 37 -17.15 -3.03 -3.49
C LYS A 37 -16.54 -4.35 -3.04
N GLY A 38 -15.49 -4.27 -2.22
CA GLY A 38 -14.83 -5.41 -1.60
C GLY A 38 -15.44 -5.80 -0.24
N PRO A 39 -14.75 -6.67 0.51
CA PRO A 39 -15.11 -7.02 1.88
C PRO A 39 -15.03 -5.82 2.81
N GLY A 40 -15.97 -5.74 3.75
CA GLY A 40 -16.07 -4.62 4.69
C GLY A 40 -16.33 -3.29 3.96
N ASP A 41 -15.57 -2.26 4.34
CA ASP A 41 -15.67 -0.91 3.80
C ASP A 41 -14.56 -0.58 2.77
N ILE A 42 -13.95 -1.61 2.17
CA ILE A 42 -12.90 -1.45 1.16
C ILE A 42 -13.52 -1.37 -0.23
N TYR A 43 -13.10 -0.36 -1.01
CA TYR A 43 -13.49 -0.17 -2.40
C TYR A 43 -12.27 -0.33 -3.32
N PHE A 44 -12.42 -1.15 -4.36
CA PHE A 44 -11.41 -1.38 -5.38
C PHE A 44 -11.66 -0.48 -6.59
N ILE A 45 -10.60 0.12 -7.12
CA ILE A 45 -10.64 0.99 -8.30
C ILE A 45 -9.76 0.35 -9.38
N PRO A 46 -10.32 -0.50 -10.25
CA PRO A 46 -9.54 -1.37 -11.12
C PRO A 46 -9.18 -0.72 -12.48
N HIS A 47 -9.58 0.54 -12.70
CA HIS A 47 -9.34 1.31 -13.92
C HIS A 47 -8.29 2.39 -13.72
N HIS A 48 -7.31 2.45 -14.61
CA HIS A 48 -6.16 3.37 -14.52
C HIS A 48 -6.57 4.84 -14.37
N ALA A 49 -7.50 5.32 -15.20
CA ALA A 49 -7.94 6.73 -15.15
C ALA A 49 -8.53 7.09 -13.77
N SER A 50 -9.37 6.22 -13.22
CA SER A 50 -10.00 6.41 -11.92
C SER A 50 -8.98 6.34 -10.77
N VAL A 51 -7.93 5.51 -10.88
CA VAL A 51 -6.84 5.48 -9.90
C VAL A 51 -6.14 6.85 -9.84
N PHE A 52 -5.80 7.42 -11.00
CA PHE A 52 -5.14 8.73 -11.05
C PHE A 52 -6.05 9.85 -10.50
N GLU A 53 -7.33 9.85 -10.86
CA GLU A 53 -8.31 10.81 -10.35
C GLU A 53 -8.39 10.80 -8.81
N VAL A 54 -8.36 9.62 -8.20
CA VAL A 54 -8.34 9.47 -6.73
C VAL A 54 -7.02 9.96 -6.14
N LEU A 55 -5.88 9.56 -6.72
CA LEU A 55 -4.55 9.92 -6.22
C LEU A 55 -4.26 11.43 -6.30
N GLU A 56 -4.89 12.15 -7.22
CA GLU A 56 -4.75 13.60 -7.38
C GLU A 56 -5.61 14.41 -6.38
N GLN A 57 -6.51 13.77 -5.64
CA GLN A 57 -7.45 14.42 -4.73
C GLN A 57 -7.23 14.02 -3.25
N PRO A 58 -6.05 14.28 -2.66
CA PRO A 58 -5.74 13.88 -1.28
C PRO A 58 -6.61 14.57 -0.22
N ASN A 59 -7.28 15.67 -0.56
CA ASN A 59 -8.24 16.33 0.33
C ASN A 59 -9.58 15.58 0.41
N LEU A 60 -9.91 14.77 -0.60
CA LEU A 60 -11.09 13.90 -0.60
C LEU A 60 -10.74 12.48 -0.19
N PHE A 61 -9.58 11.98 -0.62
CA PHE A 61 -9.09 10.63 -0.35
C PHE A 61 -7.85 10.71 0.55
N SER A 62 -8.10 10.82 1.85
CA SER A 62 -7.06 10.94 2.88
C SER A 62 -6.17 9.71 2.95
N SER A 63 -4.86 9.93 3.15
CA SER A 63 -3.87 8.88 3.39
C SER A 63 -3.69 8.55 4.88
N GLN A 64 -4.42 9.22 5.79
CA GLN A 64 -4.37 8.99 7.24
C GLN A 64 -5.11 7.71 7.68
N TRP A 65 -5.17 6.71 6.82
CA TRP A 65 -5.76 5.40 7.10
C TRP A 65 -4.75 4.40 7.70
N GLY A 66 -3.45 4.61 7.44
CA GLY A 66 -2.39 3.62 7.65
C GLY A 66 -2.02 3.29 9.10
N ASN A 67 -2.43 4.08 10.09
CA ASN A 67 -2.06 3.85 11.49
C ASN A 67 -3.06 2.98 12.25
N THR A 68 -4.30 2.85 11.77
CA THR A 68 -5.35 2.08 12.45
C THR A 68 -5.62 0.72 11.78
N ALA A 69 -5.24 0.55 10.51
CA ALA A 69 -5.52 -0.67 9.73
C ALA A 69 -4.37 -1.69 9.70
N SER A 70 -3.19 -1.36 10.22
CA SER A 70 -1.98 -2.19 10.07
C SER A 70 -1.88 -3.34 11.08
N VAL A 71 -2.68 -3.32 12.15
CA VAL A 71 -2.77 -4.45 13.08
C VAL A 71 -4.15 -5.08 12.90
N PRO A 72 -4.25 -6.26 12.26
CA PRO A 72 -5.49 -7.01 12.31
C PRO A 72 -5.85 -7.23 13.79
N PRO A 73 -7.13 -7.05 14.19
CA PRO A 73 -7.53 -7.37 15.56
C PRO A 73 -7.12 -8.81 15.86
N ILE A 74 -6.37 -9.01 16.96
CA ILE A 74 -6.00 -10.33 17.46
C ILE A 74 -7.14 -10.76 18.38
N PRO A 75 -8.00 -11.71 17.96
CA PRO A 75 -9.18 -12.07 18.75
C PRO A 75 -8.77 -12.59 20.13
N GLY A 76 -9.23 -11.91 21.19
CA GLY A 76 -8.95 -12.28 22.57
C GLY A 76 -7.69 -11.65 23.18
N ALA A 77 -7.01 -10.75 22.47
CA ALA A 77 -5.86 -9.99 22.97
C ALA A 77 -6.04 -8.48 22.80
N GLU A 78 -7.28 -8.01 22.60
CA GLU A 78 -7.58 -6.60 22.35
C GLU A 78 -7.13 -5.69 23.50
N ASP A 79 -7.43 -6.08 24.75
CA ASP A 79 -7.10 -5.29 25.93
C ASP A 79 -5.58 -5.24 26.18
N GLU A 80 -4.89 -6.36 26.01
CA GLU A 80 -3.42 -6.46 26.14
C GLU A 80 -2.71 -5.63 25.06
N LEU A 81 -3.20 -5.68 23.81
CA LEU A 81 -2.68 -4.87 22.72
C LEU A 81 -2.88 -3.37 22.98
N GLN A 82 -4.04 -2.97 23.51
CA GLN A 82 -4.28 -1.58 23.89
C GLN A 82 -3.34 -1.13 25.01
N GLU A 83 -3.12 -1.96 26.03
CA GLU A 83 -2.19 -1.67 27.12
C GLU A 83 -0.75 -1.48 26.60
N ILE A 84 -0.27 -2.38 25.74
CA ILE A 84 1.07 -2.28 25.13
C ILE A 84 1.19 -1.01 24.27
N LEU A 85 0.20 -0.75 23.41
CA LEU A 85 0.21 0.43 22.53
C LEU A 85 0.13 1.75 23.32
N SER A 86 -0.50 1.74 24.49
CA SER A 86 -0.59 2.92 25.35
C SER A 86 0.73 3.26 26.06
N ASN A 87 1.61 2.26 26.24
CA ASN A 87 2.76 2.39 27.12
C ASN A 87 4.08 2.73 26.41
N ASP A 88 4.29 2.38 25.14
CA ASP A 88 5.67 2.44 24.61
C ASP A 88 5.96 3.42 23.46
N TYR A 89 5.16 3.60 22.41
CA TYR A 89 5.46 4.63 21.39
C TYR A 89 4.20 5.07 20.64
N PRO A 90 3.86 6.37 20.59
CA PRO A 90 2.77 6.83 19.75
C PRO A 90 3.09 6.53 18.29
N ALA A 91 2.13 5.95 17.55
CA ALA A 91 2.26 5.70 16.13
C ALA A 91 2.56 7.02 15.39
N ALA A 92 3.83 7.23 15.06
CA ALA A 92 4.27 8.44 14.40
C ALA A 92 3.89 8.36 12.92
N ASN A 93 3.14 9.36 12.46
CA ASN A 93 2.84 9.47 11.04
C ASN A 93 4.12 9.63 10.21
N THR A 94 4.23 8.85 9.14
CA THR A 94 5.30 8.97 8.14
C THR A 94 4.82 9.81 6.97
N MET A 95 5.70 10.13 6.02
CA MET A 95 5.30 10.84 4.79
C MET A 95 4.17 10.10 4.02
N LEU A 96 4.09 8.77 4.14
CA LEU A 96 3.06 7.94 3.49
C LEU A 96 1.68 8.11 4.13
N THR A 97 1.61 8.39 5.43
CA THR A 97 0.36 8.43 6.21
C THR A 97 -0.05 9.85 6.60
N LEU A 98 0.49 10.87 5.91
CA LEU A 98 0.14 12.26 6.12
C LEU A 98 -0.61 12.82 4.92
N ASP A 99 -1.49 13.79 5.17
CA ASP A 99 -2.11 14.63 4.15
C ASP A 99 -1.40 16.00 4.05
N PRO A 100 -1.60 16.74 2.95
CA PRO A 100 -1.24 18.16 2.89
C PRO A 100 -1.87 18.98 4.02
N PRO A 101 -1.21 20.05 4.51
CA PRO A 101 0.07 20.58 4.04
C PRO A 101 1.31 19.92 4.68
N LEU A 102 1.13 19.06 5.70
CA LEU A 102 2.23 18.44 6.43
C LEU A 102 3.01 17.46 5.55
N GLN A 103 2.30 16.64 4.78
CA GLN A 103 2.91 15.75 3.79
C GLN A 103 3.80 16.51 2.81
N THR A 104 3.33 17.67 2.31
CA THR A 104 4.07 18.49 1.34
C THR A 104 5.36 19.03 1.93
N ARG A 105 5.32 19.48 3.20
CA ARG A 105 6.51 19.95 3.92
C ARG A 105 7.51 18.81 4.15
N TYR A 106 7.02 17.64 4.57
CA TYR A 106 7.86 16.46 4.78
C TYR A 106 8.53 16.03 3.47
N ARG A 107 7.75 15.87 2.38
CA ARG A 107 8.28 15.51 1.06
C ARG A 107 9.34 16.49 0.56
N LYS A 108 9.17 17.79 0.80
CA LYS A 108 10.18 18.81 0.44
C LYS A 108 11.49 18.65 1.22
N ALA A 109 11.42 18.31 2.50
CA ALA A 109 12.61 18.09 3.33
C ALA A 109 13.41 16.86 2.86
N VAL A 110 12.72 15.75 2.58
CA VAL A 110 13.37 14.48 2.23
C VAL A 110 13.75 14.40 0.76
N GLY A 111 12.98 14.99 -0.16
CA GLY A 111 13.14 14.78 -1.61
C GLY A 111 14.55 15.07 -2.15
N LYS A 112 15.35 15.92 -1.50
CA LYS A 112 16.75 16.17 -1.89
C LYS A 112 17.62 14.93 -1.77
N THR A 113 17.39 14.04 -0.80
CA THR A 113 18.20 12.83 -0.61
C THR A 113 18.02 11.84 -1.76
N PHE A 114 16.87 11.86 -2.42
CA PHE A 114 16.52 11.03 -3.58
C PHE A 114 16.79 11.72 -4.93
N SER A 115 17.75 12.65 -5.00
CA SER A 115 18.09 13.31 -6.27
C SER A 115 18.71 12.33 -7.27
N ARG A 116 18.54 12.60 -8.57
CA ARG A 116 19.10 11.76 -9.66
C ARG A 116 20.58 11.44 -9.45
N GLY A 117 21.39 12.44 -9.08
CA GLY A 117 22.83 12.26 -8.85
C GLY A 117 23.14 11.38 -7.63
N ARG A 118 22.38 11.51 -6.52
CA ARG A 118 22.55 10.66 -5.34
C ARG A 118 22.19 9.21 -5.64
N ILE A 119 21.08 9.00 -6.34
CA ILE A 119 20.65 7.65 -6.75
C ILE A 119 21.64 7.03 -7.74
N ALA A 120 22.09 7.78 -8.74
CA ALA A 120 23.10 7.30 -9.69
C ALA A 120 24.42 6.91 -8.98
N GLY A 121 24.80 7.64 -7.93
CA GLY A 121 25.98 7.33 -7.12
C GLY A 121 25.89 6.01 -6.33
N LEU A 122 24.70 5.44 -6.15
CA LEU A 122 24.52 4.13 -5.51
C LEU A 122 24.77 2.95 -6.47
N GLU A 123 24.78 3.20 -7.78
CA GLU A 123 24.90 2.13 -8.78
C GLU A 123 26.16 1.25 -8.61
N PRO A 124 27.38 1.82 -8.40
CA PRO A 124 28.58 1.00 -8.31
C PRO A 124 28.58 0.08 -7.08
N SER A 125 28.11 0.57 -5.93
CA SER A 125 28.07 -0.20 -4.68
C SER A 125 27.03 -1.32 -4.74
N ILE A 126 25.84 -1.04 -5.31
CA ILE A 126 24.79 -2.04 -5.54
C ILE A 126 25.30 -3.12 -6.50
N ARG A 127 25.95 -2.72 -7.60
CA ARG A 127 26.51 -3.66 -8.57
C ARG A 127 27.58 -4.57 -7.95
N ASN A 128 28.47 -4.00 -7.16
CA ASN A 128 29.51 -4.78 -6.49
C ASN A 128 28.90 -5.79 -5.52
N LEU A 129 27.97 -5.35 -4.65
CA LEU A 129 27.28 -6.23 -3.71
C LEU A 129 26.56 -7.37 -4.45
N ALA A 130 25.84 -7.06 -5.53
CA ALA A 130 25.13 -8.06 -6.32
C ALA A 130 26.09 -9.08 -6.95
N ARG A 131 27.27 -8.67 -7.43
CA ARG A 131 28.29 -9.59 -7.96
C ARG A 131 28.84 -10.50 -6.88
N THR A 132 29.23 -9.92 -5.74
CA THR A 132 29.75 -10.70 -4.60
C THR A 132 28.75 -11.78 -4.18
N LEU A 133 27.47 -11.44 -4.04
CA LEU A 133 26.43 -12.39 -3.63
C LEU A 133 26.13 -13.50 -4.67
N ILE A 134 26.55 -13.34 -5.93
CA ILE A 134 26.38 -14.35 -6.99
C ILE A 134 27.63 -15.23 -7.12
N GLU A 135 28.80 -14.66 -6.85
CA GLU A 135 30.10 -15.31 -6.99
C GLU A 135 30.51 -16.12 -5.75
N GLU A 136 29.83 -15.91 -4.61
CA GLU A 136 29.84 -16.78 -3.42
C GLU A 136 29.08 -18.11 -3.66
#